data_AF-A0A352RX09-F1
#
_entry.id   AF-A0A352RX09-F1
#
_cell.length_a   1.000
_cell.length_b   1.000
_cell.length_c   1.000
_cell.angle_alpha   90.00
_cell.angle_beta   90.00
_cell.angle_gamma   90.00
#
_symmetry.space_group_name_H-M   'P 1'
#
loop_
_entity.id
_entity.type
_entity.pdbx_description
1 polymer ?
#
loop_
_entity_poly.entity_id
_entity_poly.type
_entity_poly.pdbx_seq_one_letter_code
_entity_poly.pdbx_strand_id
1 'polypeptide(L)' 'MATVIAAPFSSTLCADMGADVVKLELPDGSDPLRGLAPVKGDLALYWKVTNRGKRGITLDVRKPAGRALFLR' A
#
# COMPACT_ATOMS: atom_id res chain seq x y z
N MET A 1 3.06 -7.84 -1.94
CA MET A 1 3.04 -6.46 -2.48
C MET A 1 1.83 -6.34 -3.40
N ALA A 2 0.94 -5.39 -3.14
CA ALA A 2 -0.28 -5.17 -3.92
C ALA A 2 -0.30 -3.70 -4.39
N THR A 3 -0.70 -3.45 -5.62
CA THR A 3 -0.76 -2.11 -6.24
C THR A 3 -2.05 -1.93 -7.02
N VAL A 4 -2.36 -0.69 -7.41
CA VAL A 4 -3.57 -0.35 -8.17
C VAL A 4 -4.82 -0.73 -7.36
N ILE A 5 -5.80 -1.46 -7.90
CA ILE A 5 -7.15 -1.51 -7.29
C ILE A 5 -7.47 -2.88 -6.68
N ALA A 6 -7.38 -3.97 -7.43
CA ALA A 6 -7.94 -5.27 -7.01
C ALA A 6 -7.38 -5.76 -5.67
N ALA A 7 -6.07 -6.00 -5.58
CA ALA A 7 -5.45 -6.54 -4.38
C ALA A 7 -5.43 -5.55 -3.19
N PRO A 8 -5.20 -4.22 -3.39
CA PRO A 8 -5.40 -3.24 -2.32
C PRO A 8 -6.85 -3.21 -1.82
N PHE A 9 -7.85 -3.30 -2.69
CA PHE A 9 -9.23 -3.36 -2.24
C PHE A 9 -9.53 -4.64 -1.43
N SER A 10 -9.15 -5.81 -1.93
CA SER A 10 -9.34 -7.08 -1.20
C SER A 10 -8.70 -7.06 0.19
N SER A 11 -7.46 -6.59 0.30
CA SER A 11 -6.77 -6.47 1.60
C SER A 11 -7.38 -5.39 2.52
N THR A 12 -8.08 -4.41 1.96
CA THR A 12 -8.86 -3.45 2.76
C THR A 12 -10.06 -4.12 3.41
N LEU A 13 -10.76 -4.99 2.67
CA LEU A 13 -11.87 -5.76 3.24
C LEU A 13 -11.40 -6.65 4.39
N CYS A 14 -10.22 -7.26 4.27
CA CYS A 14 -9.60 -7.99 5.38
C CYS A 14 -9.37 -7.07 6.60
N ALA A 15 -8.82 -5.87 6.39
CA ALA A 15 -8.60 -4.90 7.46
C ALA A 15 -9.92 -4.43 8.11
N ASP A 16 -10.95 -4.18 7.30
CA ASP A 16 -12.29 -3.82 7.77
C ASP A 16 -12.91 -4.95 8.63
N MET A 17 -12.55 -6.21 8.36
CA MET A 17 -12.93 -7.39 9.16
C MET A 17 -12.01 -7.66 10.36
N GLY A 18 -11.09 -6.75 10.69
CA GLY A 18 -10.25 -6.80 11.89
C GLY A 18 -8.85 -7.40 11.68
N ALA A 19 -8.44 -7.70 10.44
CA ALA A 19 -7.06 -8.11 10.18
C ALA A 19 -6.08 -6.94 10.38
N ASP A 20 -4.92 -7.21 10.98
CA ASP A 20 -3.81 -6.26 10.97
C ASP A 20 -3.08 -6.32 9.63
N VAL A 21 -3.31 -5.32 8.79
CA VAL A 21 -2.79 -5.29 7.42
C VAL A 21 -1.70 -4.24 7.28
N VAL A 22 -0.53 -4.69 6.84
CA VAL A 22 0.61 -3.83 6.50
C VAL A 22 0.72 -3.67 4.99
N LYS A 23 0.59 -2.43 4.51
CA LYS A 23 0.85 -2.05 3.11
C LYS A 23 2.34 -1.76 2.95
N LEU A 24 3.03 -2.66 2.27
CA LEU A 24 4.41 -2.46 1.84
C LEU A 24 4.44 -1.78 0.47
N GLU A 25 5.10 -0.63 0.38
CA GLU A 25 5.40 0.10 -0.86
C GLU A 25 6.91 0.25 -1.05
N LEU A 26 7.33 0.49 -2.30
CA LEU A 26 8.71 0.89 -2.56
C LEU A 26 8.95 2.31 -2.00
N PRO A 27 10.18 2.63 -1.54
CA PRO A 27 10.48 3.95 -0.97
C PRO A 27 10.26 5.13 -1.92
N ASP A 28 10.24 4.89 -3.22
CA ASP A 28 9.98 5.89 -4.26
C ASP A 28 8.47 6.18 -4.49
N GLY A 29 7.58 5.48 -3.77
CA GLY A 29 6.14 5.70 -3.89
C GLY A 29 5.54 5.13 -5.19
N SER A 30 6.08 4.01 -5.69
CA SER A 30 5.72 3.42 -6.98
C SER A 30 4.26 2.96 -7.18
N ASP A 31 3.37 3.10 -6.19
CA ASP A 31 1.95 2.73 -6.37
C ASP A 31 1.25 3.83 -7.18
N PRO A 32 0.78 3.57 -8.41
CA PRO A 32 0.18 4.62 -9.26
C PRO A 32 -1.02 5.31 -8.62
N LEU A 33 -1.68 4.65 -7.66
CA LEU A 33 -2.79 5.27 -6.93
C LEU A 33 -2.36 6.49 -6.11
N ARG A 34 -1.08 6.63 -5.76
CA ARG A 34 -0.54 7.80 -5.04
C ARG A 34 -0.77 9.13 -5.78
N GLY A 35 -1.05 9.10 -7.08
CA GLY A 35 -1.41 10.28 -7.88
C GLY A 35 -2.63 10.10 -8.79
N LEU A 36 -3.33 8.96 -8.73
CA LEU A 36 -4.45 8.70 -9.64
C LEU A 36 -5.67 9.56 -9.27
N ALA A 37 -6.21 10.26 -10.27
CA ALA A 37 -7.47 11.00 -10.14
C ALA A 37 -8.64 10.05 -9.81
N PRO A 38 -9.63 10.47 -9.00
CA PRO A 38 -9.82 11.85 -8.52
C PRO A 38 -8.90 12.21 -7.35
N VAL A 39 -8.48 13.47 -7.32
CA VAL A 39 -7.62 14.06 -6.28
C VAL A 39 -8.36 15.21 -5.62
N LYS A 40 -8.30 15.31 -4.28
CA LYS A 40 -8.81 16.45 -3.50
C LYS A 40 -7.65 17.13 -2.77
N GLY A 41 -7.23 18.31 -3.24
CA GLY A 41 -5.98 18.91 -2.79
C GLY A 41 -4.80 18.00 -3.14
N ASP A 42 -4.03 17.59 -2.14
CA ASP A 42 -2.91 16.64 -2.31
C ASP A 42 -3.31 15.18 -2.05
N LEU A 43 -4.61 14.89 -1.89
CA LEU A 43 -5.10 13.56 -1.53
C LEU A 43 -5.61 12.81 -2.76
N ALA A 44 -4.85 11.82 -3.22
CA ALA A 44 -5.32 10.87 -4.22
C ALA A 44 -6.39 9.94 -3.62
N LEU A 45 -7.65 10.11 -4.06
CA LEU A 45 -8.79 9.51 -3.39
C LEU A 45 -8.85 7.99 -3.58
N TYR A 46 -8.44 7.47 -4.74
CA TYR A 46 -8.37 6.02 -4.93
C TYR A 46 -7.38 5.36 -3.97
N TRP A 47 -6.22 5.97 -3.72
CA TRP A 47 -5.27 5.42 -2.74
C TRP A 47 -5.86 5.40 -1.34
N LYS A 48 -6.55 6.48 -0.94
CA LYS A 48 -7.24 6.56 0.36
C LYS A 48 -8.31 5.47 0.51
N VAL A 49 -9.16 5.28 -0.49
CA VAL A 49 -10.25 4.30 -0.42
C VAL A 49 -9.71 2.87 -0.36
N THR A 50 -8.70 2.55 -1.17
CA THR A 50 -8.17 1.18 -1.32
C THR A 50 -7.07 0.82 -0.32
N ASN A 51 -6.70 1.74 0.60
CA ASN A 51 -5.69 1.49 1.64
C ASN A 51 -6.08 1.98 3.03
N ARG A 52 -7.35 2.35 3.26
CA ARG A 52 -7.86 2.63 4.61
C ARG A 52 -7.66 1.43 5.54
N GLY A 53 -7.53 1.69 6.84
CA GLY A 53 -7.39 0.64 7.86
C GLY A 53 -6.05 -0.10 7.85
N LYS A 54 -5.10 0.26 6.97
CA LYS A 54 -3.79 -0.39 6.86
C LYS A 54 -2.68 0.47 7.44
N ARG A 55 -1.65 -0.17 7.99
CA ARG A 55 -0.38 0.48 8.36
C ARG A 55 0.54 0.51 7.15
N GLY A 56 1.06 1.69 6.80
CA GLY A 56 1.97 1.85 5.66
C GLY A 56 3.43 1.73 6.07
N ILE A 57 4.22 0.97 5.32
CA ILE A 57 5.69 0.93 5.42
C ILE A 57 6.32 1.05 4.03
N THR A 58 7.55 1.53 3.99
CA THR A 58 8.37 1.49 2.78
C THR A 58 9.50 0.47 2.94
N LEU A 59 9.69 -0.41 1.96
CA LEU A 59 10.80 -1.36 1.93
C LEU A 59 11.18 -1.70 0.49
N ASP A 60 12.46 -1.61 0.15
CA ASP A 60 12.95 -2.06 -1.15
C ASP A 60 13.42 -3.53 -1.08
N VAL A 61 12.48 -4.44 -1.34
CA VAL A 61 12.75 -5.90 -1.32
C VAL A 61 13.66 -6.37 -2.46
N ARG A 62 13.97 -5.51 -3.44
CA ARG A 62 14.92 -5.82 -4.52
C ARG A 62 16.37 -5.76 -4.02
N LYS A 63 16.62 -5.01 -2.94
CA LYS A 63 17.95 -4.90 -2.33
C LYS A 63 18.19 -6.08 -1.37
N PRO A 64 19.41 -6.64 -1.29
CA PRO A 64 19.71 -7.76 -0.39
C PRO A 64 19.31 -7.49 1.07
N ALA A 65 19.62 -6.31 1.60
CA ALA A 65 19.24 -5.92 2.95
C ALA A 65 17.72 -5.82 3.15
N GLY A 66 16.99 -5.31 2.14
CA GLY A 66 15.53 -5.21 2.21
C GLY A 66 14.85 -6.57 2.13
N ARG A 67 15.36 -7.48 1.28
CA ARG A 67 14.92 -8.88 1.27
C ARG A 67 15.19 -9.59 2.59
N ALA A 68 16.37 -9.40 3.17
CA ALA A 68 16.74 -9.98 4.46
C ALA A 68 15.83 -9.48 5.60
N LEU A 69 15.44 -8.20 5.58
CA LEU A 69 14.49 -7.66 6.54
C LEU A 69 13.07 -8.22 6.34
N PHE A 70 12.62 -8.39 5.09
CA PHE A 70 11.29 -8.92 4.79
C PHE A 70 11.09 -10.40 5.18
N LEU A 71 12.17 -11.19 5.16
CA LEU A 71 12.14 -12.62 5.46
C LEU A 71 12.34 -12.96 6.95
N ARG A 72 12.46 -11.94 7.81
CA ARG A 72 12.48 -12.12 9.27
C ARG A 72 11.07 -12.13 9.82
#